data_AF-A0A136JRP3-F1
#
_entry.id   AF-A0A136JRP3-F1
#
_cell.length_a   1.000
_cell.length_b   1.000
_cell.length_c   1.000
_cell.angle_alpha   90.00
_cell.angle_beta   90.00
_cell.angle_gamma   90.00
#
_symmetry.space_group_name_H-M   'P 1'
#
loop_
_entity.id
_entity.type
_entity.pdbx_description
1 polymer ?
#
loop_
_entity_poly.entity_id
_entity_poly.type
_entity_poly.pdbx_seq_one_letter_code
_entity_poly.pdbx_strand_id
1 'polypeptide(L)'
;MGERTRELLILIIGDIFFFVVALWLTLFVRYLSIPSAELFGSHLGPFLIISAVWLLIFYIAGLYDKQTVFFKSLMFSRILNTQVVNAIVAFLLFFVIPFGIAPKTNLVIYMFISVAVFYLVAHVFV
;
A
#
# COMPACT_ATOMS: atom_id res chain seq x y z
N MET A 1 12.18 15.51 -21.24
CA MET A 1 11.90 14.15 -20.71
C MET A 1 12.18 13.99 -19.20
N GLY A 2 13.13 14.71 -18.60
CA GLY A 2 13.51 14.50 -17.19
C GLY A 2 12.45 14.86 -16.12
N GLU A 3 11.56 15.82 -16.38
CA GLU A 3 10.56 16.24 -15.38
C GLU A 3 9.53 15.15 -15.05
N ARG A 4 9.04 14.43 -16.06
CA ARG A 4 8.05 13.36 -15.85
C ARG A 4 8.63 12.19 -15.05
N THR A 5 9.90 11.86 -15.28
CA THR A 5 10.61 10.83 -14.52
C THR A 5 10.81 11.25 -13.07
N ARG A 6 11.14 12.53 -12.82
CA ARG A 6 11.29 13.07 -11.45
C ARG A 6 9.98 12.99 -10.66
N GLU A 7 8.86 13.39 -11.28
CA GLU A 7 7.52 13.31 -10.68
C GLU A 7 7.15 11.86 -10.34
N LEU A 8 7.34 10.93 -11.29
CA LEU A 8 7.08 9.51 -11.07
C LEU A 8 7.91 8.93 -9.93
N LEU A 9 9.20 9.27 -9.85
CA LEU A 9 10.07 8.82 -8.77
C LEU A 9 9.61 9.35 -7.41
N ILE A 10 9.20 10.61 -7.32
CA ILE A 10 8.67 11.19 -6.09
C ILE A 10 7.41 10.45 -5.64
N LEU A 11 6.49 10.16 -6.56
CA LEU A 11 5.26 9.43 -6.26
C LEU A 11 5.54 8.00 -5.79
N ILE A 12 6.41 7.27 -6.48
CA ILE A 12 6.78 5.89 -6.11
C ILE A 12 7.48 5.86 -4.75
N ILE A 13 8.40 6.79 -4.48
CA ILE A 13 9.09 6.88 -3.18
C ILE A 13 8.08 7.20 -2.07
N GLY A 14 7.13 8.11 -2.33
CA GLY A 14 6.04 8.43 -1.42
C GLY A 14 5.20 7.18 -1.09
N ASP A 15 4.79 6.42 -2.10
CA ASP A 15 4.00 5.20 -1.90
C ASP A 15 4.76 4.14 -1.11
N ILE A 16 6.06 3.93 -1.39
CA ILE A 16 6.90 3.02 -0.61
C ILE A 16 6.94 3.45 0.85
N PHE A 17 7.15 4.75 1.12
CA PHE A 17 7.12 5.29 2.47
C PHE A 17 5.77 5.02 3.15
N PHE A 18 4.65 5.26 2.47
CA PHE A 18 3.31 5.02 3.03
C PHE A 18 3.02 3.53 3.24
N PHE A 19 3.53 2.63 2.40
CA PHE A 19 3.41 1.19 2.65
C PHE A 19 4.20 0.75 3.88
N VAL A 20 5.38 1.31 4.11
CA VAL A 20 6.20 1.05 5.31
C VAL A 20 5.48 1.56 6.56
N VAL A 21 4.90 2.78 6.52
CA VAL A 21 4.09 3.33 7.62
C VAL A 21 2.84 2.49 7.87
N ALA A 22 2.14 2.07 6.81
CA ALA A 22 0.95 1.22 6.92
C ALA A 22 1.28 -0.15 7.54
N LEU A 23 2.44 -0.73 7.21
CA LEU A 23 2.92 -1.95 7.86
C LEU A 23 3.16 -1.72 9.35
N TRP A 24 3.87 -0.65 9.71
CA TRP A 24 4.13 -0.33 11.12
C TRP A 24 2.83 -0.16 11.91
N LEU A 25 1.87 0.61 11.37
CA LEU A 25 0.56 0.82 11.98
C LEU A 25 -0.24 -0.49 12.09
N THR A 26 -0.16 -1.36 11.08
CA THR A 26 -0.78 -2.69 11.10
C THR A 26 -0.29 -3.50 12.28
N LEU A 27 1.03 -3.53 12.52
CA LEU A 27 1.61 -4.25 13.65
C LEU A 27 1.23 -3.58 14.98
N PHE A 28 1.26 -2.25 15.05
CA PHE A 28 0.85 -1.53 16.25
C PHE A 28 -0.60 -1.84 16.63
N VAL A 29 -1.54 -1.76 15.68
CA VAL A 29 -2.96 -2.07 15.91
C VAL A 29 -3.16 -3.55 16.24
N ARG A 30 -2.43 -4.45 15.57
CA ARG A 30 -2.56 -5.89 15.77
C ARG A 30 -2.12 -6.33 17.16
N TYR A 31 -0.95 -5.86 17.60
CA TYR A 31 -0.33 -6.30 18.84
C TYR A 31 -0.63 -5.37 20.01
N LEU A 32 -1.29 -4.23 19.76
CA LEU A 32 -1.62 -3.19 20.74
C LEU A 32 -0.39 -2.71 21.53
N SER A 33 0.77 -2.77 20.90
CA SER A 33 2.06 -2.42 21.47
C SER A 33 2.96 -1.82 20.39
N ILE A 34 3.91 -0.98 20.79
CA ILE A 34 4.94 -0.47 19.87
C ILE A 34 5.69 -1.66 19.26
N PRO A 35 5.71 -1.82 17.92
CA PRO A 35 6.38 -2.95 17.27
C PRO A 35 7.88 -2.92 17.57
N SER A 36 8.45 -4.05 17.99
CA SER A 36 9.90 -4.21 18.10
C SER A 36 10.55 -4.26 16.71
N ALA A 37 11.84 -3.94 16.62
CA ALA A 37 12.59 -4.02 15.37
C ALA A 37 12.59 -5.44 14.77
N GLU A 38 12.60 -6.47 15.61
CA GLU A 38 12.55 -7.87 15.18
C GLU A 38 11.19 -8.27 14.61
N LEU A 39 10.09 -7.85 15.27
CA LEU A 39 8.74 -8.05 14.77
C LEU A 39 8.52 -7.31 13.45
N PHE A 40 8.99 -6.07 13.35
CA PHE A 40 8.90 -5.30 12.12
C PHE A 40 9.75 -5.91 11.00
N GLY A 41 11.00 -6.29 11.28
CA GLY A 41 11.93 -6.88 10.32
C GLY A 41 11.43 -8.20 9.74
N SER A 42 10.84 -9.07 10.57
CA SER A 42 10.25 -10.33 10.13
C SER A 42 9.05 -10.17 9.19
N HIS A 43 8.36 -9.03 9.24
CA HIS A 43 7.21 -8.74 8.36
C HIS A 43 7.59 -7.89 7.14
N LEU A 44 8.73 -7.19 7.18
CA LEU A 44 9.13 -6.27 6.13
C LEU A 44 9.31 -6.98 4.77
N GLY A 45 10.02 -8.12 4.74
CA GLY A 45 10.26 -8.87 3.50
C GLY A 45 8.98 -9.28 2.76
N PRO A 46 8.06 -10.02 3.40
CA PRO A 46 6.78 -10.40 2.80
C PRO A 46 5.94 -9.18 2.34
N PHE A 47 5.89 -8.13 3.15
CA PHE A 47 5.09 -6.95 2.81
C PHE A 47 5.72 -6.08 1.73
N LEU A 48 7.05 -6.08 1.55
CA LEU A 48 7.69 -5.43 0.41
C LEU A 48 7.33 -6.10 -0.91
N ILE A 49 7.24 -7.43 -0.94
CA ILE A 49 6.80 -8.18 -2.13
C ILE A 49 5.36 -7.79 -2.49
N ILE A 50 4.47 -7.77 -1.50
CA ILE A 50 3.08 -7.34 -1.68
C ILE A 50 3.02 -5.88 -2.13
N SER A 51 3.78 -4.99 -1.51
CA SER A 51 3.83 -3.56 -1.86
C SER A 51 4.32 -3.34 -3.30
N ALA A 52 5.28 -4.13 -3.78
CA ALA A 52 5.76 -4.06 -5.16
C ALA A 52 4.65 -4.45 -6.16
N VAL A 53 3.85 -5.47 -5.83
CA VAL A 53 2.67 -5.84 -6.62
C VAL A 53 1.64 -4.72 -6.62
N TRP A 54 1.43 -4.04 -5.48
CA TRP A 54 0.48 -2.93 -5.37
C TRP A 54 0.94 -1.74 -6.22
N LEU A 55 2.23 -1.38 -6.19
CA LEU A 55 2.81 -0.33 -7.03
C LEU A 55 2.60 -0.62 -8.52
N LEU A 56 2.78 -1.88 -8.94
CA LEU A 56 2.52 -2.29 -10.31
C LEU A 56 1.04 -2.12 -10.67
N ILE A 57 0.13 -2.50 -9.79
CA ILE A 57 -1.32 -2.34 -9.99
C ILE A 57 -1.69 -0.85 -10.05
N PHE A 58 -1.13 0.00 -9.18
CA PHE A 58 -1.33 1.45 -9.21
C PHE A 58 -0.82 2.06 -10.51
N TYR A 59 0.34 1.59 -11.00
CA TYR A 59 0.89 2.01 -12.28
C TYR A 59 -0.02 1.63 -13.46
N ILE A 60 -0.46 0.38 -13.53
CA ILE A 60 -1.38 -0.10 -14.58
C ILE A 60 -2.73 0.64 -14.52
N ALA A 61 -3.21 0.94 -13.32
CA ALA A 61 -4.42 1.71 -13.10
C ALA A 61 -4.26 3.22 -13.35
N GLY A 62 -3.09 3.68 -13.81
CA GLY A 62 -2.81 5.07 -14.15
C GLY A 62 -2.93 6.03 -12.96
N LEU A 63 -2.64 5.55 -11.74
CA LEU A 63 -2.71 6.38 -10.53
C LEU A 63 -1.68 7.52 -10.56
N TYR A 64 -0.60 7.34 -11.32
CA TYR A 64 0.45 8.33 -11.52
C TYR A 64 0.24 9.22 -12.76
N ASP A 65 -0.90 9.11 -13.45
CA ASP A 65 -1.21 9.98 -14.58
C ASP A 65 -1.53 11.40 -14.08
N LYS A 66 -0.98 12.41 -14.76
CA LYS A 66 -1.15 13.82 -14.37
C LYS A 66 -2.63 14.22 -14.19
N GLN A 67 -3.50 13.74 -15.07
CA GLN A 67 -4.94 14.02 -15.00
C GLN A 67 -5.57 13.40 -13.75
N THR A 68 -5.16 12.19 -13.37
CA THR A 68 -5.65 11.50 -12.18
C THR A 68 -5.27 12.29 -10.91
N VAL A 69 -4.02 12.75 -10.82
CA VAL A 69 -3.52 13.51 -9.66
C VAL A 69 -4.22 14.87 -9.51
N PHE A 70 -4.59 15.51 -10.62
CA PHE A 70 -5.30 16.79 -10.60
C PHE A 70 -6.79 16.68 -10.20
N PHE A 71 -7.43 15.53 -10.42
CA PHE A 71 -8.85 15.34 -10.14
C PHE A 71 -9.07 14.40 -8.95
N LYS A 72 -9.23 14.98 -7.75
CA LYS A 72 -9.41 14.26 -6.47
C LYS A 72 -10.45 13.14 -6.51
N SER A 73 -11.57 13.34 -7.21
CA SER A 73 -12.64 12.32 -7.34
C SER A 73 -12.22 11.10 -8.16
N LEU A 74 -11.42 11.32 -9.23
CA LEU A 74 -10.86 10.24 -10.05
C LEU A 74 -9.75 9.50 -9.30
N MET A 75 -8.92 10.21 -8.54
CA MET A 75 -7.92 9.62 -7.65
C MET A 75 -8.55 8.67 -6.63
N PHE A 76 -9.58 9.14 -5.91
CA PHE A 76 -10.26 8.32 -4.90
C PHE A 76 -10.91 7.07 -5.49
N SER A 77 -11.63 7.22 -6.61
CA SER A 77 -12.25 6.08 -7.29
C SER A 77 -11.21 5.07 -7.77
N ARG A 78 -10.06 5.52 -8.26
CA ARG A 78 -8.96 4.61 -8.67
C ARG A 78 -8.30 3.93 -7.48
N ILE A 79 -8.05 4.62 -6.37
CA ILE A 79 -7.54 4.01 -5.12
C ILE A 79 -8.49 2.91 -4.62
N LEU A 80 -9.80 3.16 -4.61
CA LEU A 80 -10.76 2.13 -4.19
C LEU A 80 -10.77 0.93 -5.14
N ASN A 81 -10.79 1.17 -6.46
CA ASN A 81 -10.78 0.10 -7.45
C ASN A 81 -9.50 -0.74 -7.38
N THR A 82 -8.33 -0.11 -7.26
CA THR A 82 -7.06 -0.83 -7.13
C THR A 82 -7.01 -1.61 -5.82
N GLN A 83 -7.59 -1.09 -4.73
CA GLN A 83 -7.64 -1.80 -3.46
C GLN A 83 -8.54 -3.04 -3.49
N VAL A 84 -9.61 -3.04 -4.28
CA VAL A 84 -10.41 -4.25 -4.52
C VAL A 84 -9.59 -5.31 -5.28
N VAL A 85 -8.86 -4.91 -6.32
CA VAL A 85 -7.98 -5.83 -7.08
C VAL A 85 -6.88 -6.39 -6.18
N ASN A 86 -6.23 -5.52 -5.41
CA ASN A 86 -5.26 -5.86 -4.38
C ASN A 86 -5.82 -6.87 -3.38
N ALA A 87 -7.07 -6.70 -2.93
CA ALA A 87 -7.75 -7.62 -2.03
C ALA A 87 -7.85 -9.04 -2.59
N ILE A 88 -8.24 -9.15 -3.87
CA ILE A 88 -8.34 -10.42 -4.57
C ILE A 88 -6.95 -11.07 -4.73
N VAL A 89 -5.95 -10.30 -5.15
CA VAL A 89 -4.58 -10.80 -5.32
C VAL A 89 -3.98 -11.28 -4.00
N ALA A 90 -4.18 -10.54 -2.92
CA ALA A 90 -3.68 -10.93 -1.61
C ALA A 90 -4.36 -12.22 -1.10
N PHE A 91 -5.69 -12.33 -1.29
CA PHE A 91 -6.41 -13.56 -0.96
C PHE A 91 -5.83 -14.77 -1.69
N LEU A 92 -5.53 -14.64 -2.98
CA LEU A 92 -4.90 -15.70 -3.79
C LEU A 92 -3.48 -16.02 -3.31
N LEU A 93 -2.64 -15.02 -3.04
CA LEU A 93 -1.26 -15.24 -2.58
C LEU A 93 -1.21 -15.95 -1.22
N PHE A 94 -2.07 -15.57 -0.28
CA PHE A 94 -2.14 -16.22 1.04
C PHE A 94 -2.84 -17.58 1.05
N PHE A 95 -3.60 -17.90 0.00
CA PHE A 95 -4.11 -19.23 -0.22
C PHE A 95 -3.01 -20.18 -0.71
N VAL A 96 -2.12 -19.70 -1.58
CA VAL A 96 -1.07 -20.52 -2.22
C VAL A 96 0.19 -20.66 -1.36
N ILE A 97 0.58 -19.61 -0.61
CA ILE A 97 1.86 -19.57 0.10
C ILE A 97 1.63 -19.59 1.63
N PRO A 98 2.09 -20.64 2.35
CA PRO A 98 1.98 -20.71 3.80
C PRO A 98 3.11 -19.92 4.47
N PHE A 99 2.90 -18.61 4.64
CA PHE A 99 3.93 -17.70 5.18
C PHE A 99 4.30 -17.93 6.66
N GLY A 100 3.70 -18.87 7.39
CA GLY A 100 4.08 -19.26 8.77
C GLY A 100 3.78 -18.22 9.88
N ILE A 101 3.63 -16.95 9.53
CA ILE A 101 3.07 -15.88 10.35
C ILE A 101 1.54 -15.99 10.30
N ALA A 102 0.75 -15.51 11.27
CA ALA A 102 -0.72 -15.48 11.21
C ALA A 102 -1.22 -14.38 10.24
N PRO A 103 -1.27 -14.61 8.93
CA PRO A 103 -0.92 -13.53 8.04
C PRO A 103 -2.16 -12.97 7.33
N LYS A 104 -3.25 -13.74 7.33
CA LYS A 104 -4.58 -13.36 6.85
C LYS A 104 -5.13 -12.20 7.67
N THR A 105 -4.95 -12.19 9.00
CA THR A 105 -5.44 -11.10 9.84
C THR A 105 -4.61 -9.82 9.66
N ASN A 106 -3.28 -9.93 9.63
CA ASN A 106 -2.40 -8.78 9.42
C ASN A 106 -2.62 -8.16 8.04
N LEU A 107 -2.84 -8.98 7.02
CA LEU A 107 -3.15 -8.51 5.68
C LEU A 107 -4.48 -7.75 5.59
N VAL A 108 -5.53 -8.28 6.21
CA VAL A 108 -6.84 -7.61 6.24
C VAL A 108 -6.72 -6.25 6.92
N ILE A 109 -6.05 -6.18 8.08
CA ILE A 109 -5.79 -4.92 8.78
C ILE A 109 -4.99 -3.96 7.89
N TYR A 110 -3.96 -4.45 7.21
CA TYR A 110 -3.14 -3.66 6.30
C TYR A 110 -3.92 -3.08 5.12
N MET A 111 -4.90 -3.80 4.56
CA MET A 111 -5.76 -3.25 3.51
C MET A 111 -6.57 -2.06 4.00
N PHE A 112 -7.21 -2.18 5.17
CA PHE A 112 -7.99 -1.07 5.72
C PHE A 112 -7.10 0.13 6.07
N ILE A 113 -5.93 -0.12 6.67
CA ILE A 113 -4.99 0.94 7.04
C ILE A 113 -4.43 1.62 5.79
N SER A 114 -4.04 0.86 4.76
CA SER A 114 -3.51 1.45 3.53
C SER A 114 -4.56 2.33 2.84
N VAL A 115 -5.82 1.88 2.71
CA VAL A 115 -6.91 2.75 2.20
C VAL A 115 -7.02 4.04 3.01
N ALA A 116 -7.03 3.95 4.35
CA ALA A 116 -7.16 5.12 5.23
C ALA A 116 -5.98 6.09 5.10
N VAL A 117 -4.75 5.58 5.06
CA VAL A 117 -3.52 6.37 4.91
C VAL A 117 -3.52 7.07 3.55
N PHE A 118 -3.76 6.34 2.45
CA PHE A 118 -3.78 6.92 1.11
C PHE A 118 -4.91 7.93 0.93
N TYR A 119 -6.08 7.70 1.54
CA TYR A 119 -7.18 8.66 1.55
C TYR A 119 -6.82 9.95 2.29
N LEU A 120 -6.25 9.85 3.51
CA LEU A 120 -5.81 11.01 4.30
C LEU A 120 -4.77 11.83 3.53
N VAL A 121 -3.79 11.16 2.91
CA VAL A 121 -2.75 11.80 2.12
C VAL A 121 -3.36 12.51 0.91
N ALA A 122 -4.26 11.85 0.16
CA ALA A 122 -4.94 12.45 -0.98
C ALA A 122 -5.82 13.67 -0.60
N HIS A 123 -6.29 13.75 0.65
CA HIS A 123 -7.08 14.87 1.15
C HIS A 123 -6.23 16.04 1.67
N VAL A 124 -5.01 15.76 2.17
CA VAL A 124 -4.11 16.77 2.76
C VAL A 124 -3.19 17.42 1.73
N PHE A 125 -2.73 16.67 0.72
CA PHE A 125 -1.68 17.12 -0.22
C PHE A 125 -2.17 17.59 -1.59
N VAL A 126 -3.46 17.42 -1.90
CA VAL A 126 -4.15 17.94 -3.09
C VAL A 126 -5.24 18.85 -2.59
#